data_AF-A0A4D8PL50-F1
#
_entry.id   AF-A0A4D8PL50-F1
#
_cell.length_a   1.000
_cell.length_b   1.000
_cell.length_c   1.000
_cell.angle_alpha   90.00
_cell.angle_beta   90.00
_cell.angle_gamma   90.00
#
_symmetry.space_group_name_H-M   'P 1'
#
loop_
_entity.id
_entity.type
_entity.pdbx_description
1 polymer ?
#
loop_
_entity_poly.entity_id
_entity_poly.type
_entity_poly.pdbx_seq_one_letter_code
_entity_poly.pdbx_strand_id
1 'polypeptide(L)'
;MALHRRTLYRLTGGAALLGVLGFVVLTSPWTWSATHPGRTLPDAEGADLANGRKVFVASDCATCHKTPGQEDDTVLGGGWALDTQFGVFHMPNISPDPQTGIGGWTLAQFDRALREGVGPGGAWPDGRNLYPAFPYTSYQRLSGTDVRDLYAYLLSLKPVGNKVPDHDLKFPYAMRRGVGVWRLAFLDGKRGEESPVPAGVDAAQYRRGEYLVEGPGHCAECHSSRGLMGNVIASQRYGGGKSPDGVDYFPNISPDETGIGFWSVNAIANYLHTGVSPIGRTAAGDMAEVVKNTAQLPREDLLAMAVYLKHVPAVHKPAPGMPEPNRTDTLVMLRNAVAAAPTLPTTPEQAIAQGGDVWVVATKPVWLEQAGVGGSVPEQGKLLGGAPVHVAARNADKLELVLKGWQMAEAPSVVYQSKGHRVMLAVLDQAAATAVKRGKPETDADTGQSWVPVEVTLWSDAANLNADRKALWDYSQATYQKACSACHVLPDKQHFTANQWVGTLKAMKRFTSFNDDQYRLILTYLQNHSKDLRPNGKEAAK
;
A
#
# COMPACT_ATOMS: atom_id res chain seq x y z
N MET A 1 -74.70 3.05 17.10
CA MET A 1 -74.24 1.65 16.89
C MET A 1 -73.03 1.38 17.77
N ALA A 2 -73.22 0.72 18.92
CA ALA A 2 -72.11 0.32 19.78
C ALA A 2 -71.48 -0.96 19.20
N LEU A 3 -70.34 -0.82 18.49
CA LEU A 3 -69.58 -1.98 18.05
C LEU A 3 -69.22 -2.81 19.30
N HIS A 4 -69.77 -4.02 19.40
CA HIS A 4 -69.48 -4.91 20.52
C HIS A 4 -67.98 -5.13 20.64
N ARG A 5 -67.43 -4.97 21.84
CA ARG A 5 -66.00 -5.11 22.16
C ARG A 5 -65.40 -6.42 21.59
N ARG A 6 -66.21 -7.49 21.55
CA ARG A 6 -65.87 -8.79 20.91
C ARG A 6 -65.71 -8.70 19.38
N THR A 7 -66.56 -7.92 18.70
CA THR A 7 -66.45 -7.66 17.27
C THR A 7 -65.20 -6.83 16.97
N LEU A 8 -64.89 -5.83 17.80
CA LEU A 8 -63.67 -5.05 17.67
C LEU A 8 -62.41 -5.91 17.84
N TYR A 9 -62.35 -6.78 18.86
CA TYR A 9 -61.22 -7.72 19.04
C TYR A 9 -61.08 -8.73 17.89
N ARG A 10 -62.19 -9.20 17.30
CA ARG A 10 -62.16 -10.09 16.13
C ARG A 10 -61.66 -9.36 14.88
N LEU A 11 -62.08 -8.11 14.69
CA LEU A 11 -61.62 -7.29 13.56
C LEU A 11 -60.14 -6.92 13.70
N THR A 12 -59.68 -6.52 14.89
CA THR A 12 -58.26 -6.22 15.12
C THR A 12 -57.39 -7.47 15.05
N GLY A 13 -57.83 -8.59 15.62
CA GLY A 13 -57.15 -9.88 15.49
C GLY A 13 -57.09 -10.38 14.05
N GLY A 14 -58.17 -10.25 13.28
CA GLY A 14 -58.21 -10.58 11.86
C GLY A 14 -57.27 -9.70 11.02
N ALA A 15 -57.26 -8.39 11.27
CA ALA A 15 -56.34 -7.46 10.60
C ALA A 15 -54.87 -7.75 10.94
N ALA A 16 -54.56 -8.07 12.20
CA ALA A 16 -53.22 -8.45 12.62
C ALA A 16 -52.77 -9.77 11.95
N LEU A 17 -53.64 -10.77 11.90
CA LEU A 17 -53.35 -12.04 11.22
C LEU A 17 -53.11 -11.84 9.72
N LEU A 18 -53.94 -11.05 9.05
CA LEU A 18 -53.77 -10.70 7.64
C LEU A 18 -52.47 -9.93 7.42
N GLY A 19 -52.12 -9.00 8.32
CA GLY A 19 -50.85 -8.27 8.26
C GLY A 19 -49.64 -9.20 8.39
N VAL A 20 -49.66 -10.16 9.31
CA VAL A 20 -48.60 -11.16 9.48
C VAL A 20 -48.51 -12.08 8.27
N LEU A 21 -49.64 -12.57 7.75
CA LEU A 21 -49.66 -13.41 6.54
C LEU A 21 -49.13 -12.64 5.32
N GLY A 22 -49.58 -11.40 5.14
CA GLY A 22 -49.09 -10.51 4.08
C GLY A 22 -47.57 -10.30 4.19
N PHE A 23 -47.06 -10.04 5.39
CA PHE A 23 -45.63 -9.91 5.63
C PHE A 23 -44.86 -11.20 5.29
N VAL A 24 -45.35 -12.36 5.71
CA VAL A 24 -44.70 -13.65 5.44
C VAL A 24 -44.64 -13.96 3.95
N VAL A 25 -45.72 -13.67 3.22
CA VAL A 25 -45.80 -13.87 1.77
C VAL A 25 -44.87 -12.87 1.06
N LEU A 26 -45.03 -11.57 1.30
CA LEU A 26 -44.26 -10.52 0.61
C LEU A 26 -42.74 -10.67 0.80
N THR A 27 -42.30 -11.08 1.98
CA THR A 27 -40.86 -11.27 2.29
C THR A 27 -40.32 -12.65 1.89
N SER A 28 -41.14 -13.50 1.25
CA SER A 28 -40.74 -14.83 0.81
C SER A 28 -39.86 -14.81 -0.45
N PRO A 29 -38.93 -15.78 -0.59
CA PRO A 29 -38.26 -16.03 -1.86
C PRO A 29 -39.23 -16.26 -3.03
N TRP A 30 -40.33 -16.98 -2.79
CA TRP A 30 -41.36 -17.24 -3.79
C TRP A 30 -41.90 -15.96 -4.42
N THR A 31 -42.35 -15.01 -3.59
CA THR A 31 -42.92 -13.75 -4.07
C THR A 31 -41.90 -12.91 -4.82
N TRP A 32 -40.63 -12.99 -4.44
CA TRP A 32 -39.56 -12.33 -5.20
C TRP A 32 -39.42 -12.93 -6.60
N SER A 33 -39.25 -14.25 -6.70
CA SER A 33 -39.12 -14.94 -8.00
C SER A 33 -40.37 -14.84 -8.87
N ALA A 34 -41.56 -14.70 -8.27
CA ALA A 34 -42.81 -14.52 -9.00
C ALA A 34 -43.00 -13.09 -9.54
N THR A 35 -42.40 -12.08 -8.89
CA THR A 35 -42.59 -10.66 -9.26
C THR A 35 -41.42 -10.08 -10.07
N HIS A 36 -40.27 -10.77 -10.12
CA HIS A 36 -39.11 -10.35 -10.90
C HIS A 36 -38.91 -11.30 -12.09
N PRO A 37 -38.72 -10.77 -13.31
CA PRO A 37 -38.50 -11.61 -14.47
C PRO A 37 -37.21 -12.42 -14.31
N GLY A 38 -37.27 -13.69 -14.72
CA GLY A 38 -36.09 -14.55 -14.78
C GLY A 38 -35.02 -13.94 -15.69
N ARG A 39 -33.76 -14.13 -15.31
CA ARG A 39 -32.60 -13.60 -16.04
C ARG A 39 -32.12 -14.60 -17.08
N THR A 40 -31.55 -14.09 -18.18
CA THR A 40 -30.90 -14.94 -19.17
C THR A 40 -29.76 -15.72 -18.51
N LEU A 41 -29.82 -17.04 -18.63
CA LEU A 41 -28.85 -18.00 -18.12
C LEU A 41 -28.63 -19.04 -19.22
N PRO A 42 -27.45 -19.09 -19.85
CA PRO A 42 -27.15 -20.11 -20.86
C PRO A 42 -27.13 -21.51 -20.24
N ASP A 43 -27.32 -22.53 -21.08
CA ASP A 43 -27.17 -23.92 -20.66
C ASP A 43 -25.78 -24.20 -20.11
N ALA A 44 -25.69 -25.13 -19.16
CA ALA A 44 -24.43 -25.50 -18.52
C ALA A 44 -23.41 -26.12 -19.50
N GLU A 45 -23.90 -26.69 -20.61
CA GLU A 45 -23.06 -27.20 -21.68
C GLU A 45 -22.31 -26.05 -22.39
N GLY A 46 -21.02 -26.27 -22.69
CA GLY A 46 -20.17 -25.25 -23.32
C GLY A 46 -19.67 -24.15 -22.37
N ALA A 47 -19.65 -24.41 -21.06
CA ALA A 47 -19.01 -23.54 -20.08
C ALA A 47 -17.49 -23.43 -20.30
N ASP A 48 -16.96 -22.21 -20.18
CA ASP A 48 -15.52 -21.93 -20.28
C ASP A 48 -14.90 -21.86 -18.88
N LEU A 49 -14.14 -22.88 -18.50
CA LEU A 49 -13.49 -22.93 -17.19
C LEU A 49 -12.40 -21.86 -17.00
N ALA A 50 -11.76 -21.40 -18.09
CA ALA A 50 -10.77 -20.34 -18.00
C ALA A 50 -11.44 -18.99 -17.70
N ASN A 51 -12.59 -18.71 -18.35
CA ASN A 51 -13.42 -17.57 -17.97
C ASN A 51 -13.97 -17.73 -16.54
N GLY A 52 -14.40 -18.93 -16.16
CA GLY A 52 -14.86 -19.23 -14.80
C GLY A 52 -13.81 -18.93 -13.73
N ARG A 53 -12.54 -19.34 -13.96
CA ARG A 53 -11.40 -18.97 -13.10
C ARG A 53 -11.22 -17.45 -13.03
N LYS A 54 -11.30 -16.76 -14.18
CA LYS A 54 -11.17 -15.30 -14.23
C LYS A 54 -12.25 -14.60 -13.42
N VAL A 55 -13.51 -15.05 -13.53
CA VAL A 55 -14.64 -14.51 -12.76
C VAL A 55 -14.50 -14.85 -11.27
N PHE A 56 -14.01 -16.05 -10.93
CA PHE A 56 -13.75 -16.47 -9.55
C PHE A 56 -12.75 -15.55 -8.85
N VAL A 57 -11.65 -15.24 -9.53
CA VAL A 57 -10.62 -14.31 -9.05
C VAL A 57 -11.17 -12.88 -8.99
N ALA A 58 -11.81 -12.39 -10.06
CA ALA A 58 -12.39 -11.05 -10.09
C ALA A 58 -13.48 -10.84 -9.02
N SER A 59 -14.17 -11.92 -8.63
CA SER A 59 -15.24 -11.91 -7.63
C SER A 59 -14.74 -12.08 -6.19
N ASP A 60 -13.43 -12.25 -5.99
CA ASP A 60 -12.81 -12.36 -4.66
C ASP A 60 -13.32 -13.57 -3.83
N CYS A 61 -13.75 -14.65 -4.48
CA CYS A 61 -14.44 -15.76 -3.81
C CYS A 61 -13.57 -16.43 -2.72
N ALA A 62 -12.27 -16.59 -2.98
CA ALA A 62 -11.35 -17.29 -2.08
C ALA A 62 -11.10 -16.53 -0.78
N THR A 63 -11.17 -15.19 -0.79
CA THR A 63 -10.92 -14.35 0.39
C THR A 63 -11.87 -14.69 1.54
N CYS A 64 -13.11 -15.08 1.21
CA CYS A 64 -14.12 -15.47 2.19
C CYS A 64 -14.29 -16.99 2.34
N HIS A 65 -14.19 -17.74 1.23
CA HIS A 65 -14.60 -19.15 1.22
C HIS A 65 -13.46 -20.16 1.29
N LYS A 66 -12.21 -19.73 1.16
CA LYS A 66 -11.05 -20.60 1.35
C LYS A 66 -11.03 -21.12 2.79
N THR A 67 -10.70 -22.39 2.96
CA THR A 67 -10.51 -22.97 4.30
C THR A 67 -9.42 -22.22 5.06
N PRO A 68 -9.68 -21.74 6.29
CA PRO A 68 -8.69 -21.01 7.08
C PRO A 68 -7.36 -21.80 7.21
N GLY A 69 -6.24 -21.10 7.03
CA GLY A 69 -4.90 -21.70 7.10
C GLY A 69 -4.43 -22.44 5.85
N GLN A 70 -5.22 -22.45 4.77
CA GLN A 70 -4.78 -22.97 3.46
C GLN A 70 -4.18 -21.88 2.59
N GLU A 71 -3.12 -22.20 1.84
CA GLU A 71 -2.52 -21.30 0.86
C GLU A 71 -3.25 -21.37 -0.50
N ASP A 72 -3.72 -22.56 -0.88
CA ASP A 72 -4.40 -22.82 -2.15
C ASP A 72 -5.79 -22.16 -2.20
N ASP A 73 -5.99 -21.26 -3.17
CA ASP A 73 -7.24 -20.52 -3.38
C ASP A 73 -8.41 -21.40 -3.84
N THR A 74 -8.16 -22.65 -4.23
CA THR A 74 -9.17 -23.61 -4.69
C THR A 74 -9.73 -24.51 -3.59
N VAL A 75 -9.17 -24.47 -2.37
CA VAL A 75 -9.66 -25.26 -1.22
C VAL A 75 -10.80 -24.52 -0.52
N LEU A 76 -12.01 -24.64 -1.07
CA LEU A 76 -13.17 -23.82 -0.73
C LEU A 76 -14.10 -24.42 0.35
N GLY A 77 -13.51 -25.00 1.39
CA GLY A 77 -14.27 -25.63 2.48
C GLY A 77 -14.98 -24.66 3.43
N GLY A 78 -14.82 -23.35 3.26
CA GLY A 78 -15.40 -22.33 4.14
C GLY A 78 -14.85 -22.37 5.57
N GLY A 79 -15.57 -21.73 6.49
CA GLY A 79 -15.24 -21.70 7.92
C GLY A 79 -14.53 -20.43 8.40
N TRP A 80 -14.21 -19.51 7.49
CA TRP A 80 -13.84 -18.14 7.89
C TRP A 80 -14.98 -17.51 8.71
N ALA A 81 -14.64 -16.68 9.68
CA ALA A 81 -15.60 -15.98 10.54
C ALA A 81 -15.39 -14.47 10.41
N LEU A 82 -16.45 -13.77 10.04
CA LEU A 82 -16.48 -12.31 9.92
C LEU A 82 -17.26 -11.75 11.10
N ASP A 83 -16.55 -11.15 12.04
CA ASP A 83 -17.16 -10.42 13.14
C ASP A 83 -17.62 -9.03 12.66
N THR A 84 -18.86 -8.70 13.00
CA THR A 84 -19.49 -7.45 12.58
C THR A 84 -20.31 -6.87 13.73
N GLN A 85 -20.70 -5.61 13.57
CA GLN A 85 -21.70 -5.01 14.48
C GLN A 85 -22.99 -5.84 14.62
N PHE A 86 -23.37 -6.61 13.59
CA PHE A 86 -24.58 -7.45 13.55
C PHE A 86 -24.41 -8.84 14.20
N GLY A 87 -23.17 -9.23 14.53
CA GLY A 87 -22.78 -10.56 15.00
C GLY A 87 -21.79 -11.23 14.05
N VAL A 88 -21.57 -12.53 14.25
CA VAL A 88 -20.55 -13.31 13.56
C VAL A 88 -21.17 -14.07 12.38
N PHE A 89 -20.71 -13.75 11.17
CA PHE A 89 -21.03 -14.52 9.99
C PHE A 89 -19.98 -15.61 9.78
N HIS A 90 -20.40 -16.87 9.73
CA HIS A 90 -19.56 -17.97 9.22
C HIS A 90 -19.74 -18.18 7.72
N MET A 91 -18.63 -18.18 6.96
CA MET A 91 -18.66 -18.28 5.51
C MET A 91 -18.85 -19.75 5.10
N PRO A 92 -19.87 -20.07 4.28
CA PRO A 92 -20.21 -21.45 3.97
C PRO A 92 -19.16 -22.10 3.08
N ASN A 93 -19.16 -23.42 3.09
CA ASN A 93 -18.43 -24.24 2.13
C ASN A 93 -19.08 -24.12 0.73
N ILE A 94 -18.29 -23.74 -0.28
CA ILE A 94 -18.74 -23.63 -1.68
C ILE A 94 -18.00 -24.59 -2.61
N SER A 95 -17.32 -25.59 -2.05
CA SER A 95 -16.71 -26.67 -2.83
C SER A 95 -17.78 -27.56 -3.49
N PRO A 96 -17.41 -28.41 -4.46
CA PRO A 96 -18.34 -29.38 -5.08
C PRO A 96 -18.74 -30.54 -4.16
N ASP A 97 -18.46 -30.48 -2.86
CA ASP A 97 -18.93 -31.49 -1.92
C ASP A 97 -20.47 -31.59 -1.93
N PRO A 98 -21.07 -32.78 -2.13
CA PRO A 98 -22.51 -32.93 -2.29
C PRO A 98 -23.29 -32.82 -0.97
N GLN A 99 -22.63 -32.93 0.19
CA GLN A 99 -23.31 -32.93 1.49
C GLN A 99 -23.22 -31.59 2.20
N THR A 100 -22.06 -30.94 2.11
CA THR A 100 -21.69 -29.74 2.88
C THR A 100 -21.38 -28.54 1.99
N GLY A 101 -21.14 -28.74 0.69
CA GLY A 101 -20.88 -27.70 -0.30
C GLY A 101 -22.05 -27.47 -1.27
N ILE A 102 -21.72 -27.03 -2.49
CA ILE A 102 -22.69 -26.73 -3.57
C ILE A 102 -22.85 -27.87 -4.58
N GLY A 103 -22.25 -29.04 -4.34
CA GLY A 103 -22.23 -30.14 -5.32
C GLY A 103 -23.61 -30.65 -5.75
N GLY A 104 -24.63 -30.47 -4.92
CA GLY A 104 -26.02 -30.83 -5.22
C GLY A 104 -26.88 -29.69 -5.78
N TRP A 105 -26.31 -28.49 -5.97
CA TRP A 105 -27.07 -27.34 -6.48
C TRP A 105 -27.20 -27.44 -8.00
N THR A 106 -28.29 -26.92 -8.56
CA THR A 106 -28.40 -26.70 -10.00
C THR A 106 -27.84 -25.33 -10.38
N LEU A 107 -27.49 -25.14 -11.66
CA LEU A 107 -27.05 -23.83 -12.17
C LEU A 107 -28.08 -22.73 -11.86
N ALA A 108 -29.38 -23.01 -11.99
CA ALA A 108 -30.44 -22.06 -11.65
C ALA A 108 -30.51 -21.74 -10.15
N GLN A 109 -30.23 -22.70 -9.27
CA GLN A 109 -30.15 -22.45 -7.82
C GLN A 109 -28.92 -21.63 -7.45
N PHE A 110 -27.77 -21.93 -8.05
CA PHE A 110 -26.55 -21.14 -7.89
C PHE A 110 -26.74 -19.70 -8.37
N ASP A 111 -27.37 -19.52 -9.53
CA ASP A 111 -27.67 -18.22 -10.10
C ASP A 111 -28.54 -17.35 -9.17
N ARG A 112 -29.65 -17.91 -8.67
CA ARG A 112 -30.53 -17.22 -7.72
C ARG A 112 -29.83 -16.91 -6.40
N ALA A 113 -28.95 -17.79 -5.92
CA ALA A 113 -28.19 -17.51 -4.72
C ALA A 113 -27.27 -16.31 -4.96
N LEU A 114 -26.49 -16.34 -6.04
CA LEU A 114 -25.46 -15.37 -6.36
C LEU A 114 -26.02 -14.00 -6.72
N ARG A 115 -27.06 -13.95 -7.56
CA ARG A 115 -27.60 -12.70 -8.12
C ARG A 115 -28.85 -12.19 -7.42
N GLU A 116 -29.52 -13.01 -6.60
CA GLU A 116 -30.79 -12.64 -5.95
C GLU A 116 -30.80 -12.88 -4.43
N GLY A 117 -29.73 -13.47 -3.88
CA GLY A 117 -29.67 -13.80 -2.46
C GLY A 117 -30.71 -14.86 -2.05
N VAL A 118 -31.04 -15.80 -2.94
CA VAL A 118 -31.97 -16.91 -2.68
C VAL A 118 -31.24 -18.24 -2.81
N GLY A 119 -30.87 -18.82 -1.67
CA GLY A 119 -30.25 -20.15 -1.62
C GLY A 119 -31.27 -21.28 -1.58
N PRO A 120 -30.89 -22.52 -1.93
CA PRO A 120 -31.79 -23.66 -1.86
C PRO A 120 -32.16 -24.05 -0.42
N GLY A 121 -33.24 -24.81 -0.31
CA GLY A 121 -33.80 -25.29 0.96
C GLY A 121 -34.61 -24.23 1.71
N GLY A 122 -35.51 -24.65 2.59
CA GLY A 122 -36.41 -23.76 3.33
C GLY A 122 -37.83 -24.33 3.39
N ALA A 123 -38.76 -23.56 3.98
CA ALA A 123 -40.16 -23.97 4.10
C ALA A 123 -40.95 -23.84 2.79
N TRP A 124 -40.40 -23.16 1.78
CA TRP A 124 -41.03 -22.91 0.47
C TRP A 124 -40.18 -23.50 -0.65
N PRO A 125 -40.78 -23.87 -1.80
CA PRO A 125 -40.10 -24.57 -2.90
C PRO A 125 -38.86 -23.83 -3.45
N ASP A 126 -38.85 -22.50 -3.35
CA ASP A 126 -37.89 -21.64 -4.04
C ASP A 126 -36.63 -21.36 -3.20
N GLY A 127 -36.68 -21.65 -1.90
CA GLY A 127 -35.51 -21.62 -1.02
C GLY A 127 -35.62 -20.72 0.22
N ARG A 128 -34.48 -20.14 0.62
CA ARG A 128 -34.31 -19.25 1.79
C ARG A 128 -33.52 -18.00 1.41
N ASN A 129 -33.83 -16.88 2.06
CA ASN A 129 -33.07 -15.64 1.92
C ASN A 129 -31.64 -15.86 2.43
N LEU A 130 -30.62 -15.36 1.71
CA LEU A 130 -29.22 -15.30 2.11
C LEU A 130 -28.88 -13.92 2.67
N TYR A 131 -27.86 -13.81 3.53
CA TYR A 131 -27.58 -12.54 4.22
C TYR A 131 -26.83 -11.63 3.26
N PRO A 132 -27.07 -10.31 3.28
CA PRO A 132 -26.42 -9.37 2.37
C PRO A 132 -24.91 -9.22 2.61
N ALA A 133 -24.35 -9.85 3.65
CA ALA A 133 -22.91 -10.10 3.75
C ALA A 133 -22.38 -10.91 2.56
N PHE A 134 -23.24 -11.71 1.91
CA PHE A 134 -23.01 -12.18 0.55
C PHE A 134 -23.44 -11.07 -0.43
N PRO A 135 -22.52 -10.45 -1.20
CA PRO A 135 -22.78 -9.20 -1.91
C PRO A 135 -23.58 -9.39 -3.21
N TYR A 136 -24.75 -10.03 -3.11
CA TYR A 136 -25.65 -10.26 -4.25
C TYR A 136 -26.18 -8.96 -4.88
N THR A 137 -26.14 -7.83 -4.15
CA THR A 137 -26.43 -6.49 -4.69
C THR A 137 -25.40 -6.00 -5.72
N SER A 138 -24.17 -6.52 -5.66
CA SER A 138 -23.13 -6.31 -6.68
C SER A 138 -23.15 -7.43 -7.71
N TYR A 139 -23.14 -8.69 -7.25
CA TYR A 139 -23.10 -9.84 -8.16
C TYR A 139 -24.31 -9.94 -9.09
N GLN A 140 -25.43 -9.29 -8.78
CA GLN A 140 -26.53 -9.17 -9.74
C GLN A 140 -26.12 -8.54 -11.09
N ARG A 141 -25.00 -7.83 -11.16
CA ARG A 141 -24.46 -7.30 -12.42
C ARG A 141 -23.79 -8.37 -13.31
N LEU A 142 -23.46 -9.54 -12.77
CA LEU A 142 -22.83 -10.64 -13.51
C LEU A 142 -23.68 -11.07 -14.71
N SER A 143 -23.01 -11.30 -15.84
CA SER A 143 -23.65 -11.87 -17.03
C SER A 143 -24.05 -13.33 -16.78
N GLY A 144 -25.10 -13.82 -17.46
CA GLY A 144 -25.49 -15.23 -17.34
C GLY A 144 -24.35 -16.19 -17.75
N THR A 145 -23.56 -15.81 -18.76
CA THR A 145 -22.37 -16.55 -19.20
C THR A 145 -21.32 -16.63 -18.10
N ASP A 146 -21.01 -15.52 -17.44
CA ASP A 146 -20.03 -15.50 -16.35
C ASP A 146 -20.50 -16.30 -15.13
N VAL A 147 -21.80 -16.27 -14.83
CA VAL A 147 -22.38 -17.10 -13.76
C VAL A 147 -22.25 -18.59 -14.10
N ARG A 148 -22.59 -18.99 -15.33
CA ARG A 148 -22.45 -20.37 -15.80
C ARG A 148 -21.00 -20.85 -15.73
N ASP A 149 -20.07 -20.05 -16.25
CA ASP A 149 -18.66 -20.40 -16.31
C ASP A 149 -18.05 -20.48 -14.90
N LEU A 150 -18.42 -19.54 -14.01
CA LEU A 150 -18.04 -19.57 -12.59
C LEU A 150 -18.57 -20.84 -11.91
N TYR A 151 -19.84 -21.18 -12.11
CA TYR A 151 -20.45 -22.38 -11.55
C TYR A 151 -19.73 -23.65 -12.02
N ALA A 152 -19.47 -23.78 -13.32
CA ALA A 152 -18.74 -24.92 -13.89
C ALA A 152 -17.31 -25.00 -13.34
N TYR A 153 -16.62 -23.86 -13.21
CA TYR A 153 -15.29 -23.80 -12.61
C TYR A 153 -15.31 -24.27 -11.15
N LEU A 154 -16.22 -23.77 -10.31
CA LEU A 154 -16.36 -24.20 -8.91
C LEU A 154 -16.63 -25.71 -8.81
N LEU A 155 -17.48 -26.25 -9.69
CA LEU A 155 -17.78 -27.69 -9.71
C LEU A 155 -16.62 -28.57 -10.22
N SER A 156 -15.65 -27.99 -10.92
CA SER A 156 -14.46 -28.70 -11.38
C SER A 156 -13.38 -28.85 -10.28
N LEU A 157 -13.51 -28.13 -9.17
CA LEU A 157 -12.53 -28.13 -8.08
C LEU A 157 -12.60 -29.40 -7.22
N LYS A 158 -11.65 -29.55 -6.29
CA LYS A 158 -11.67 -30.66 -5.34
C LYS A 158 -12.80 -30.46 -4.31
N PRO A 159 -13.64 -31.48 -4.06
CA PRO A 159 -14.59 -31.46 -2.96
C PRO A 159 -13.87 -31.34 -1.61
N VAL A 160 -14.41 -30.52 -0.71
CA VAL A 160 -13.93 -30.40 0.67
C VAL A 160 -15.10 -30.68 1.59
N GLY A 161 -15.07 -31.81 2.30
CA GLY A 161 -16.10 -32.15 3.29
C GLY A 161 -15.94 -31.34 4.57
N ASN A 162 -16.69 -30.25 4.72
CA ASN A 162 -16.64 -29.40 5.91
C ASN A 162 -17.99 -28.75 6.18
N LYS A 163 -18.62 -29.13 7.29
CA LYS A 163 -19.88 -28.54 7.74
C LYS A 163 -19.58 -27.32 8.62
N VAL A 164 -19.73 -26.14 8.02
CA VAL A 164 -19.57 -24.86 8.71
C VAL A 164 -20.76 -24.61 9.66
N PRO A 165 -20.54 -24.06 10.88
CA PRO A 165 -21.62 -23.64 11.77
C PRO A 165 -22.56 -22.59 11.15
N ASP A 166 -23.79 -22.50 11.65
CA ASP A 166 -24.69 -21.40 11.32
C ASP A 166 -24.18 -20.07 11.89
N HIS A 167 -24.57 -18.95 11.30
CA HIS A 167 -24.19 -17.60 11.79
C HIS A 167 -24.68 -17.33 13.21
N ASP A 168 -23.86 -16.66 14.02
CA ASP A 168 -24.20 -16.21 15.37
C ASP A 168 -24.54 -14.70 15.35
N LEU A 169 -25.79 -14.39 15.01
CA LEU A 169 -26.25 -13.02 14.82
C LEU A 169 -27.07 -12.51 16.00
N LYS A 170 -26.93 -11.20 16.28
CA LYS A 170 -27.69 -10.54 17.34
C LYS A 170 -29.14 -10.35 16.91
N PHE A 171 -30.08 -10.42 17.86
CA PHE A 171 -31.45 -9.99 17.59
C PHE A 171 -31.47 -8.48 17.25
N PRO A 172 -32.24 -8.03 16.24
CA PRO A 172 -33.22 -8.79 15.43
C PRO A 172 -32.65 -9.44 14.15
N TYR A 173 -31.36 -9.31 13.85
CA TYR A 173 -30.73 -9.75 12.60
C TYR A 173 -30.70 -11.27 12.40
N ALA A 174 -30.73 -12.05 13.49
CA ALA A 174 -30.93 -13.50 13.44
C ALA A 174 -32.26 -13.91 12.78
N MET A 175 -33.26 -13.02 12.72
CA MET A 175 -34.54 -13.33 12.07
C MET A 175 -34.40 -13.26 10.55
N ARG A 176 -34.18 -14.42 9.92
CA ARG A 176 -34.05 -14.62 8.46
C ARG A 176 -35.12 -13.93 7.61
N ARG A 177 -36.34 -13.76 8.15
CA ARG A 177 -37.46 -13.07 7.47
C ARG A 177 -37.26 -11.56 7.34
N GLY A 178 -36.58 -10.92 8.28
CA GLY A 178 -36.21 -9.49 8.17
C GLY A 178 -35.33 -9.21 6.95
N VAL A 179 -34.56 -10.20 6.51
CA VAL A 179 -33.75 -10.10 5.28
C VAL A 179 -34.61 -10.00 4.02
N GLY A 180 -35.82 -10.54 4.02
CA GLY A 180 -36.74 -10.37 2.90
C GLY A 180 -37.20 -8.91 2.74
N VAL A 181 -37.40 -8.20 3.86
CA VAL A 181 -37.66 -6.75 3.85
C VAL A 181 -36.45 -6.00 3.32
N TRP A 182 -35.25 -6.35 3.80
CA TRP A 182 -34.00 -5.75 3.34
C TRP A 182 -33.84 -5.90 1.82
N ARG A 183 -34.09 -7.11 1.29
CA ARG A 183 -33.98 -7.38 -0.14
C ARG A 183 -34.97 -6.53 -0.94
N LEU A 184 -36.23 -6.46 -0.53
CA LEU A 184 -37.23 -5.61 -1.21
C LEU A 184 -36.85 -4.12 -1.22
N ALA A 185 -36.11 -3.65 -0.22
CA ALA A 185 -35.70 -2.25 -0.11
C ALA A 185 -34.43 -1.92 -0.91
N PHE A 186 -33.50 -2.87 -1.05
CA PHE A 186 -32.13 -2.59 -1.52
C PHE A 186 -31.67 -3.42 -2.71
N LEU A 187 -32.44 -4.42 -3.14
CA LEU A 187 -32.22 -5.16 -4.37
C LEU A 187 -33.30 -4.78 -5.38
N ASP A 188 -32.90 -4.31 -6.55
CA ASP A 188 -33.81 -3.92 -7.63
C ASP A 188 -34.00 -5.02 -8.70
N GLY A 189 -33.21 -6.10 -8.59
CA GLY A 189 -33.28 -7.23 -9.51
C GLY A 189 -32.80 -6.91 -10.92
N LYS A 190 -32.14 -5.77 -11.15
CA LYS A 190 -31.62 -5.36 -12.47
C LYS A 190 -30.11 -5.57 -12.54
N ARG A 191 -29.57 -5.68 -13.76
CA ARG A 191 -28.12 -5.68 -13.99
C ARG A 191 -27.47 -4.29 -13.75
N GLY A 192 -28.27 -3.31 -13.32
CA GLY A 192 -27.93 -1.89 -13.30
C GLY A 192 -28.22 -1.22 -14.64
N GLU A 193 -28.64 0.04 -14.60
CA GLU A 193 -28.59 0.92 -15.77
C GLU A 193 -27.11 1.28 -16.01
N GLU A 194 -26.67 1.23 -17.27
CA GLU A 194 -25.30 1.60 -17.61
C GLU A 194 -25.08 3.07 -17.31
N SER A 195 -23.98 3.39 -16.61
CA SER A 195 -23.63 4.78 -16.35
C SER A 195 -23.31 5.50 -17.67
N PRO A 196 -23.65 6.79 -17.81
CA PRO A 196 -23.27 7.56 -18.99
C PRO A 196 -21.74 7.59 -19.11
N VAL A 197 -21.22 7.26 -20.30
CA VAL A 197 -19.78 7.29 -20.58
C VAL A 197 -19.33 8.75 -20.62
N PRO A 198 -18.30 9.16 -19.84
CA PRO A 198 -17.79 10.53 -19.88
C PRO A 198 -17.23 10.90 -21.26
N ALA A 199 -17.36 12.17 -21.63
CA ALA A 199 -16.85 12.66 -22.92
C ALA A 199 -15.32 12.44 -23.03
N GLY A 200 -14.89 11.89 -24.17
CA GLY A 200 -13.47 11.62 -24.44
C GLY A 200 -12.91 10.35 -23.78
N VAL A 201 -13.73 9.54 -23.11
CA VAL A 201 -13.35 8.23 -22.56
C VAL A 201 -13.78 7.11 -23.50
N ASP A 202 -12.93 6.10 -23.68
CA ASP A 202 -13.28 4.92 -24.46
C ASP A 202 -14.45 4.17 -23.82
N ALA A 203 -15.55 4.02 -24.56
CA ALA A 203 -16.78 3.46 -24.04
C ALA A 203 -16.66 1.98 -23.67
N ALA A 204 -15.90 1.20 -24.45
CA ALA A 204 -15.74 -0.23 -24.19
C ALA A 204 -14.93 -0.47 -22.91
N GLN A 205 -13.83 0.26 -22.74
CA GLN A 205 -12.99 0.23 -21.54
C GLN A 205 -13.76 0.72 -20.31
N TYR A 206 -14.50 1.83 -20.42
CA TYR A 206 -15.30 2.35 -19.32
C TYR A 206 -16.36 1.34 -18.86
N ARG A 207 -17.13 0.76 -19.80
CA ARG A 207 -18.15 -0.25 -19.47
C ARG A 207 -17.56 -1.53 -18.90
N ARG A 208 -16.39 -1.95 -19.39
CA ARG A 208 -15.66 -3.09 -18.82
C ARG A 208 -15.23 -2.80 -17.38
N GLY A 209 -14.76 -1.59 -17.11
CA GLY A 209 -14.40 -1.14 -15.77
C GLY A 209 -15.60 -1.07 -14.84
N GLU A 210 -16.70 -0.48 -15.31
CA GLU A 210 -17.96 -0.43 -14.57
C GLU A 210 -18.41 -1.85 -14.21
N TYR A 211 -18.44 -2.76 -15.18
CA TYR A 211 -18.81 -4.15 -14.96
C TYR A 211 -17.97 -4.79 -13.85
N LEU A 212 -16.64 -4.67 -13.92
CA LEU A 212 -15.71 -5.28 -12.98
C LEU A 212 -15.78 -4.65 -11.57
N VAL A 213 -15.86 -3.33 -11.46
CA VAL A 213 -15.83 -2.62 -10.17
C VAL A 213 -17.19 -2.72 -9.44
N GLU A 214 -18.29 -2.60 -10.18
CA GLU A 214 -19.64 -2.61 -9.62
C GLU A 214 -20.21 -4.02 -9.44
N GLY A 215 -19.73 -4.98 -10.25
CA GLY A 215 -20.17 -6.37 -10.27
C GLY A 215 -19.23 -7.31 -9.52
N PRO A 216 -18.39 -8.11 -10.22
CA PRO A 216 -17.46 -9.06 -9.61
C PRO A 216 -16.64 -8.46 -8.47
N GLY A 217 -15.95 -7.34 -8.70
CA GLY A 217 -15.00 -6.78 -7.73
C GLY A 217 -15.65 -6.05 -6.56
N HIS A 218 -16.98 -5.85 -6.61
CA HIS A 218 -17.83 -5.32 -5.52
C HIS A 218 -17.21 -4.18 -4.68
N CYS A 219 -16.40 -3.31 -5.29
CA CYS A 219 -15.47 -2.45 -4.55
C CYS A 219 -16.20 -1.46 -3.62
N ALA A 220 -17.44 -1.12 -3.97
CA ALA A 220 -18.29 -0.25 -3.18
C ALA A 220 -18.74 -0.89 -1.84
N GLU A 221 -18.69 -2.20 -1.69
CA GLU A 221 -19.08 -2.89 -0.47
C GLU A 221 -18.12 -2.57 0.70
N CYS A 222 -16.82 -2.41 0.42
CA CYS A 222 -15.87 -1.93 1.43
C CYS A 222 -15.69 -0.41 1.36
N HIS A 223 -15.54 0.14 0.16
CA HIS A 223 -15.17 1.55 0.01
C HIS A 223 -16.35 2.53 0.06
N SER A 224 -17.44 2.23 0.76
CA SER A 224 -18.57 3.16 0.91
C SER A 224 -19.09 3.22 2.34
N SER A 225 -19.67 4.36 2.71
CA SER A 225 -20.40 4.48 3.96
C SER A 225 -21.62 3.57 3.96
N ARG A 226 -21.86 2.91 5.10
CA ARG A 226 -23.04 2.06 5.33
C ARG A 226 -24.05 2.72 6.27
N GLY A 227 -25.33 2.52 5.97
CA GLY A 227 -26.44 2.94 6.82
C GLY A 227 -26.69 1.98 7.99
N LEU A 228 -27.71 2.28 8.80
CA LEU A 228 -28.09 1.46 9.97
C LEU A 228 -28.43 0.01 9.61
N MET A 229 -29.01 -0.22 8.43
CA MET A 229 -29.36 -1.55 7.93
C MET A 229 -28.19 -2.24 7.19
N GLY A 230 -26.98 -1.69 7.28
CA GLY A 230 -25.80 -2.22 6.59
C GLY A 230 -25.78 -1.99 5.08
N ASN A 231 -26.77 -1.31 4.50
CA ASN A 231 -26.80 -0.99 3.07
C ASN A 231 -25.79 0.11 2.72
N VAL A 232 -25.24 0.08 1.50
CA VAL A 232 -24.44 1.19 0.97
C VAL A 232 -25.33 2.43 0.83
N ILE A 233 -24.83 3.58 1.30
CA ILE A 233 -25.49 4.87 1.11
C ILE A 233 -25.11 5.39 -0.29
N ALA A 234 -26.09 5.45 -1.20
CA ALA A 234 -25.85 5.77 -2.62
C ALA A 234 -25.06 7.07 -2.85
N SER A 235 -25.36 8.13 -2.09
CA SER A 235 -24.66 9.43 -2.20
C SER A 235 -23.24 9.43 -1.64
N GLN A 236 -22.82 8.37 -0.96
CA GLN A 236 -21.48 8.20 -0.37
C GLN A 236 -20.78 6.95 -0.93
N ARG A 237 -21.23 6.45 -2.09
CA ARG A 237 -20.59 5.34 -2.78
C ARG A 237 -19.15 5.72 -3.11
N TYR A 238 -18.19 4.83 -2.84
CA TYR A 238 -16.75 5.07 -3.01
C TYR A 238 -16.10 6.09 -2.04
N GLY A 239 -16.87 6.69 -1.13
CA GLY A 239 -16.38 7.68 -0.16
C GLY A 239 -15.59 7.11 1.04
N GLY A 240 -15.39 5.81 1.11
CA GLY A 240 -14.83 5.13 2.28
C GLY A 240 -15.83 4.99 3.42
N GLY A 241 -15.42 4.29 4.48
CA GLY A 241 -16.32 3.95 5.58
C GLY A 241 -15.63 3.21 6.71
N LYS A 242 -16.36 2.94 7.79
CA LYS A 242 -15.86 2.11 8.90
C LYS A 242 -15.84 0.64 8.47
N SER A 243 -14.83 -0.11 8.88
CA SER A 243 -14.78 -1.57 8.68
C SER A 243 -15.94 -2.26 9.41
N PRO A 244 -16.33 -3.50 9.01
CA PRO A 244 -17.50 -4.18 9.55
C PRO A 244 -17.41 -4.47 11.06
N ASP A 245 -16.20 -4.72 11.55
CA ASP A 245 -15.87 -4.93 12.97
C ASP A 245 -15.88 -3.62 13.79
N GLY A 246 -15.88 -2.47 13.11
CA GLY A 246 -15.89 -1.17 13.75
C GLY A 246 -14.55 -0.75 14.36
N VAL A 247 -13.43 -1.35 13.99
CA VAL A 247 -12.09 -0.99 14.50
C VAL A 247 -11.38 -0.06 13.53
N ASP A 248 -11.31 -0.45 12.26
CA ASP A 248 -10.57 0.23 11.20
C ASP A 248 -11.49 0.97 10.20
N TYR A 249 -10.89 1.45 9.12
CA TYR A 249 -11.56 2.23 8.09
C TYR A 249 -11.09 1.83 6.69
N PHE A 250 -12.03 1.79 5.76
CA PHE A 250 -11.75 1.72 4.33
C PHE A 250 -11.61 3.13 3.74
N PRO A 251 -10.59 3.38 2.91
CA PRO A 251 -10.33 4.70 2.37
C PRO A 251 -11.34 5.12 1.30
N ASN A 252 -11.44 6.42 1.07
CA ASN A 252 -12.13 7.00 -0.08
C ASN A 252 -11.37 6.64 -1.38
N ILE A 253 -12.06 6.07 -2.36
CA ILE A 253 -11.50 5.70 -3.68
C ILE A 253 -12.20 6.44 -4.83
N SER A 254 -12.97 7.48 -4.53
CA SER A 254 -13.47 8.40 -5.55
C SER A 254 -12.35 9.34 -6.04
N PRO A 255 -12.49 9.99 -7.21
CA PRO A 255 -11.48 10.89 -7.77
C PRO A 255 -11.40 12.25 -7.05
N ASP A 256 -11.58 12.26 -5.74
CA ASP A 256 -11.43 13.42 -4.86
C ASP A 256 -10.01 13.54 -4.28
N GLU A 257 -9.60 14.74 -3.85
CA GLU A 257 -8.32 14.97 -3.17
C GLU A 257 -8.17 14.17 -1.86
N THR A 258 -9.29 13.84 -1.20
CA THR A 258 -9.31 12.99 0.00
C THR A 258 -9.28 11.49 -0.32
N GLY A 259 -9.33 11.12 -1.61
CA GLY A 259 -9.26 9.76 -2.12
C GLY A 259 -8.14 9.58 -3.15
N ILE A 260 -8.47 9.05 -4.33
CA ILE A 260 -7.51 8.74 -5.42
C ILE A 260 -7.39 9.88 -6.45
N GLY A 261 -7.79 11.11 -6.10
CA GLY A 261 -7.80 12.28 -6.99
C GLY A 261 -6.43 12.58 -7.61
N PHE A 262 -5.34 12.37 -6.87
CA PHE A 262 -3.97 12.58 -7.38
C PHE A 262 -3.39 11.38 -8.14
N TRP A 263 -4.06 10.22 -8.11
CA TRP A 263 -3.56 9.02 -8.78
C TRP A 263 -3.95 9.05 -10.25
N SER A 264 -3.00 8.75 -11.13
CA SER A 264 -3.28 8.50 -12.54
C SER A 264 -3.97 7.15 -12.73
N VAL A 265 -4.61 6.94 -13.87
CA VAL A 265 -5.18 5.63 -14.26
C VAL A 265 -4.12 4.53 -14.14
N ASN A 266 -2.90 4.79 -14.63
CA ASN A 266 -1.79 3.83 -14.55
C ASN A 266 -1.35 3.56 -13.10
N ALA A 267 -1.39 4.56 -12.22
CA ALA A 267 -1.09 4.38 -10.81
C ALA A 267 -2.13 3.48 -10.12
N ILE A 268 -3.42 3.68 -10.39
CA ILE A 268 -4.49 2.83 -9.86
C ILE A 268 -4.33 1.40 -10.36
N ALA A 269 -4.13 1.21 -11.67
CA ALA A 269 -3.93 -0.13 -12.23
C ALA A 269 -2.65 -0.81 -11.69
N ASN A 270 -1.57 -0.05 -11.46
CA ASN A 270 -0.36 -0.58 -10.82
C ASN A 270 -0.59 -0.98 -9.36
N TYR A 271 -1.36 -0.20 -8.61
CA TYR A 271 -1.72 -0.56 -7.24
C TYR A 271 -2.55 -1.84 -7.20
N LEU A 272 -3.55 -1.99 -8.07
CA LEU A 272 -4.33 -3.22 -8.18
C LEU A 272 -3.48 -4.44 -8.62
N HIS A 273 -2.37 -4.21 -9.32
CA HIS A 273 -1.47 -5.28 -9.75
C HIS A 273 -0.41 -5.65 -8.70
N THR A 274 0.16 -4.66 -8.01
CA THR A 274 1.37 -4.84 -7.17
C THR A 274 1.12 -4.61 -5.69
N GLY A 275 -0.01 -3.99 -5.34
CA GLY A 275 -0.29 -3.52 -3.98
C GLY A 275 0.51 -2.30 -3.55
N VAL A 276 1.36 -1.70 -4.41
CA VAL A 276 2.21 -0.58 -4.03
C VAL A 276 1.63 0.73 -4.57
N SER A 277 1.34 1.66 -3.65
CA SER A 277 0.78 2.97 -3.99
C SER A 277 1.84 3.90 -4.59
N PRO A 278 1.45 5.04 -5.21
CA PRO A 278 2.41 5.99 -5.82
C PRO A 278 3.46 6.55 -4.86
N ILE A 279 3.19 6.50 -3.56
CA ILE A 279 4.11 6.95 -2.50
C ILE A 279 4.86 5.79 -1.83
N GLY A 280 4.86 4.60 -2.45
CA GLY A 280 5.61 3.43 -1.99
C GLY A 280 5.00 2.67 -0.80
N ARG A 281 3.76 3.00 -0.40
CA ARG A 281 3.06 2.24 0.65
C ARG A 281 2.44 0.97 0.07
N THR A 282 2.71 -0.17 0.70
CA THR A 282 2.13 -1.47 0.35
C THR A 282 0.75 -1.65 0.97
N ALA A 283 -0.16 -2.30 0.24
CA ALA A 283 -1.46 -2.73 0.73
C ALA A 283 -1.30 -3.67 1.93
N ALA A 284 -2.19 -3.54 2.91
CA ALA A 284 -2.21 -4.34 4.13
C ALA A 284 -3.66 -4.73 4.46
N GLY A 285 -3.83 -5.67 5.40
CA GLY A 285 -5.15 -6.17 5.81
C GLY A 285 -5.94 -6.74 4.64
N ASP A 286 -7.26 -6.52 4.65
CA ASP A 286 -8.19 -7.03 3.63
C ASP A 286 -7.78 -6.64 2.20
N MET A 287 -7.27 -5.41 2.01
CA MET A 287 -6.86 -4.95 0.68
C MET A 287 -5.65 -5.73 0.14
N ALA A 288 -4.78 -6.26 1.01
CA ALA A 288 -3.68 -7.11 0.55
C ALA A 288 -4.19 -8.43 -0.05
N GLU A 289 -5.26 -9.02 0.50
CA GLU A 289 -5.89 -10.22 -0.05
C GLU A 289 -6.60 -9.90 -1.38
N VAL A 290 -7.33 -8.78 -1.45
CA VAL A 290 -7.93 -8.31 -2.71
C VAL A 290 -6.87 -8.12 -3.80
N VAL A 291 -5.71 -7.54 -3.46
CA VAL A 291 -4.60 -7.36 -4.39
C VAL A 291 -4.07 -8.69 -4.92
N LYS A 292 -4.00 -9.75 -4.11
CA LYS A 292 -3.58 -11.08 -4.58
C LYS A 292 -4.50 -11.60 -5.69
N ASN A 293 -5.78 -11.27 -5.63
CA ASN A 293 -6.75 -11.63 -6.66
C ASN A 293 -6.64 -10.70 -7.87
N THR A 294 -6.68 -9.39 -7.68
CA THR A 294 -6.59 -8.44 -8.82
C THR A 294 -5.24 -8.54 -9.56
N ALA A 295 -4.15 -8.91 -8.89
CA ALA A 295 -2.84 -9.13 -9.52
C ALA A 295 -2.85 -10.26 -10.57
N GLN A 296 -3.77 -11.22 -10.46
CA GLN A 296 -3.96 -12.31 -11.42
C GLN A 296 -4.83 -11.90 -12.62
N LEU A 297 -5.49 -10.73 -12.58
CA LEU A 297 -6.30 -10.27 -13.69
C LEU A 297 -5.42 -9.72 -14.83
N PRO A 298 -5.90 -9.82 -16.08
CA PRO A 298 -5.22 -9.21 -17.20
C PRO A 298 -5.06 -7.70 -17.02
N ARG A 299 -3.96 -7.15 -17.52
CA ARG A 299 -3.62 -5.73 -17.32
C ARG A 299 -4.68 -4.80 -17.89
N GLU A 300 -5.32 -5.18 -19.00
CA GLU A 300 -6.42 -4.45 -19.63
C GLU A 300 -7.64 -4.31 -18.71
N ASP A 301 -7.94 -5.32 -17.89
CA ASP A 301 -9.04 -5.29 -16.93
C ASP A 301 -8.71 -4.34 -15.76
N LEU A 302 -7.46 -4.37 -15.28
CA LEU A 302 -7.00 -3.44 -14.25
C LEU A 302 -7.03 -1.98 -14.72
N LEU A 303 -6.68 -1.74 -15.99
CA LEU A 303 -6.79 -0.43 -16.62
C LEU A 303 -8.25 -0.02 -16.78
N ALA A 304 -9.14 -0.93 -17.17
CA ALA A 304 -10.57 -0.66 -17.27
C ALA A 304 -11.16 -0.27 -15.90
N MET A 305 -10.87 -1.03 -14.85
CA MET A 305 -11.26 -0.71 -13.47
C MET A 305 -10.74 0.67 -13.05
N ALA A 306 -9.47 0.97 -13.34
CA ALA A 306 -8.87 2.26 -13.04
C ALA A 306 -9.51 3.43 -13.79
N VAL A 307 -9.86 3.25 -15.07
CA VAL A 307 -10.58 4.25 -15.87
C VAL A 307 -11.94 4.53 -15.27
N TYR A 308 -12.70 3.49 -14.91
CA TYR A 308 -14.01 3.65 -14.28
C TYR A 308 -13.91 4.41 -12.95
N LEU A 309 -13.04 3.95 -12.03
CA LEU A 309 -12.82 4.60 -10.72
C LEU A 309 -12.38 6.06 -10.86
N LYS A 310 -11.68 6.44 -11.94
CA LYS A 310 -11.27 7.83 -12.15
C LYS A 310 -12.42 8.76 -12.55
N HIS A 311 -13.57 8.20 -12.92
CA HIS A 311 -14.72 8.94 -13.44
C HIS A 311 -16.00 8.73 -12.63
N VAL A 312 -15.97 7.96 -11.53
CA VAL A 312 -17.10 7.92 -10.60
C VAL A 312 -17.31 9.30 -9.95
N PRO A 313 -18.52 9.64 -9.51
CA PRO A 313 -18.76 10.88 -8.77
C PRO A 313 -17.81 11.04 -7.57
N ALA A 314 -17.17 12.20 -7.46
CA ALA A 314 -16.28 12.51 -6.35
C ALA A 314 -17.06 12.64 -5.05
N VAL A 315 -16.54 12.04 -3.97
CA VAL A 315 -17.08 12.21 -2.62
C VAL A 315 -16.08 13.02 -1.81
N HIS A 316 -16.45 14.26 -1.48
CA HIS A 316 -15.62 15.18 -0.71
C HIS A 316 -15.72 14.88 0.78
N LYS A 317 -15.01 13.84 1.23
CA LYS A 317 -15.01 13.42 2.63
C LYS A 317 -13.78 12.56 2.89
N PRO A 318 -12.86 12.96 3.77
CA PRO A 318 -11.83 12.05 4.24
C PRO A 318 -12.47 10.85 4.90
N ALA A 319 -11.87 9.68 4.70
CA ALA A 319 -12.20 8.53 5.53
C ALA A 319 -12.03 8.92 7.01
N PRO A 320 -12.91 8.46 7.91
CA PRO A 320 -12.80 8.85 9.31
C PRO A 320 -11.40 8.48 9.86
N GLY A 321 -10.75 9.42 10.55
CA GLY A 321 -9.38 9.26 11.04
C GLY A 321 -8.27 9.77 10.10
N MET A 322 -8.59 10.10 8.84
CA MET A 322 -7.65 10.79 7.94
C MET A 322 -7.69 12.31 8.18
N PRO A 323 -6.54 13.02 8.11
CA PRO A 323 -6.53 14.47 8.23
C PRO A 323 -7.29 15.11 7.05
N GLU A 324 -8.08 16.13 7.35
CA GLU A 324 -8.66 17.00 6.32
C GLU A 324 -7.54 17.68 5.52
N PRO A 325 -7.67 17.79 4.17
CA PRO A 325 -6.76 18.58 3.37
C PRO A 325 -6.64 20.01 3.91
N ASN A 326 -5.42 20.51 4.05
CA ASN A 326 -5.20 21.90 4.47
C ASN A 326 -5.55 22.86 3.33
N ARG A 327 -6.82 23.29 3.27
CA ARG A 327 -7.31 24.29 2.30
C ARG A 327 -7.07 25.74 2.73
N THR A 328 -6.25 25.98 3.75
CA THR A 328 -6.00 27.35 4.24
C THR A 328 -4.89 28.03 3.48
N ASP A 329 -4.94 29.37 3.44
CA ASP A 329 -3.96 30.26 2.80
C ASP A 329 -2.58 30.20 3.50
N THR A 330 -2.52 29.54 4.65
CA THR A 330 -1.31 29.35 5.47
C THR A 330 -0.89 27.88 5.44
N LEU A 331 0.39 27.63 5.15
CA LEU A 331 0.93 26.28 5.19
C LEU A 331 0.96 25.78 6.64
N VAL A 332 -0.04 24.98 7.03
CA VAL A 332 -0.07 24.29 8.32
C VAL A 332 0.73 23.00 8.17
N MET A 333 1.99 23.04 8.59
CA MET A 333 2.81 21.83 8.69
C MET A 333 2.27 20.95 9.82
N LEU A 334 2.16 19.64 9.60
CA LEU A 334 1.80 18.68 10.65
C LEU A 334 2.76 18.86 11.83
N ARG A 335 2.21 19.03 13.05
CA ARG A 335 2.99 19.37 14.25
C ARG A 335 3.99 18.31 14.70
N ASN A 336 4.02 17.14 14.07
CA ASN A 336 4.99 16.10 14.33
C ASN A 336 5.31 15.38 13.00
N ALA A 337 6.37 15.81 12.32
CA ALA A 337 7.16 14.83 11.62
C ALA A 337 7.73 13.93 12.72
N VAL A 338 7.36 12.65 12.76
CA VAL A 338 8.12 11.69 13.55
C VAL A 338 9.51 11.70 12.95
N ALA A 339 10.40 12.51 13.53
CA ALA A 339 11.81 12.49 13.22
C ALA A 339 12.38 11.23 13.85
N ALA A 340 12.04 10.07 13.28
CA ALA A 340 12.89 8.91 13.38
C ALA A 340 14.13 9.25 12.53
N ALA A 341 15.00 10.08 13.10
CA ALA A 341 16.29 10.36 12.49
C ALA A 341 16.95 9.01 12.23
N PRO A 342 17.47 8.76 11.01
CA PRO A 342 18.09 7.49 10.69
C PRO A 342 19.24 7.24 11.66
N THR A 343 19.30 6.04 12.24
CA THR A 343 20.41 5.63 13.08
C THR A 343 21.65 5.47 12.21
N LEU A 344 22.55 6.45 12.27
CA LEU A 344 23.83 6.40 11.58
C LEU A 344 24.79 5.44 12.29
N PRO A 345 25.72 4.79 11.57
CA PRO A 345 26.64 3.83 12.15
C PRO A 345 27.75 4.58 12.91
N THR A 346 27.51 4.98 14.16
CA THR A 346 28.50 5.64 15.00
C THR A 346 29.09 4.67 16.02
N THR A 347 30.37 4.85 16.34
CA THR A 347 31.00 4.22 17.49
C THR A 347 30.67 5.06 18.74
N PRO A 348 30.33 4.45 19.89
CA PRO A 348 30.16 5.20 21.13
C PRO A 348 31.38 6.10 21.41
N GLU A 349 31.14 7.35 21.80
CA GLU A 349 32.19 8.36 21.93
C GLU A 349 33.32 7.93 22.87
N GLN A 350 33.01 7.15 23.91
CA GLN A 350 33.97 6.65 24.89
C GLN A 350 34.89 5.55 24.31
N ALA A 351 34.47 4.88 23.23
CA ALA A 351 35.23 3.83 22.57
C ALA A 351 36.20 4.37 21.48
N ILE A 352 36.15 5.66 21.17
CA ILE A 352 37.10 6.30 20.24
C ILE A 352 38.48 6.45 20.90
N ALA A 353 39.43 5.59 20.57
CA ALA A 353 40.77 5.64 21.16
C ALA A 353 41.68 6.70 20.51
N GLN A 354 42.58 7.29 21.31
CA GLN A 354 43.71 8.07 20.78
C GLN A 354 44.66 7.16 20.01
N GLY A 355 45.25 7.68 18.92
CA GLY A 355 46.17 6.96 18.04
C GLY A 355 45.49 6.06 17.00
N GLY A 356 44.16 6.03 16.96
CA GLY A 356 43.38 5.30 15.96
C GLY A 356 42.95 6.18 14.79
N ASP A 357 42.71 5.54 13.64
CA ASP A 357 42.01 6.17 12.52
C ASP A 357 40.50 6.00 12.70
N VAL A 358 39.76 7.07 12.44
CA VAL A 358 38.30 7.11 12.53
C VAL A 358 37.72 7.77 11.29
N TRP A 359 36.47 7.45 10.99
CA TRP A 359 35.73 7.99 9.85
C TRP A 359 34.59 8.87 10.33
N VAL A 360 34.46 10.02 9.69
CA VAL A 360 33.37 10.96 9.94
C VAL A 360 32.07 10.36 9.42
N VAL A 361 31.07 10.23 10.28
CA VAL A 361 29.78 9.62 9.92
C VAL A 361 28.79 10.70 9.50
N ALA A 362 28.69 11.79 10.27
CA ALA A 362 27.90 12.96 9.96
C ALA A 362 28.79 14.18 9.83
N THR A 363 28.40 15.13 8.99
CA THR A 363 29.15 16.38 8.79
C THR A 363 29.31 17.10 10.11
N LYS A 364 30.54 17.43 10.50
CA LYS A 364 30.82 18.01 11.81
C LYS A 364 31.73 19.23 11.76
N PRO A 365 31.47 20.24 12.62
CA PRO A 365 32.29 21.44 12.70
C PRO A 365 33.70 21.14 13.25
N VAL A 366 34.66 21.97 12.88
CA VAL A 366 36.04 21.89 13.33
C VAL A 366 36.62 23.26 13.65
N TRP A 367 37.59 23.28 14.55
CA TRP A 367 38.31 24.47 15.02
C TRP A 367 39.81 24.24 14.98
N LEU A 368 40.60 25.31 14.92
CA LEU A 368 42.06 25.24 15.03
C LEU A 368 42.53 24.99 16.47
N GLU A 369 41.72 25.41 17.46
CA GLU A 369 42.05 25.31 18.88
C GLU A 369 41.00 24.52 19.65
N GLN A 370 41.43 23.73 20.63
CA GLN A 370 40.56 22.92 21.50
C GLN A 370 39.46 23.76 22.18
N ALA A 371 39.77 25.00 22.56
CA ALA A 371 38.83 25.90 23.23
C ALA A 371 37.63 26.29 22.35
N GLY A 372 37.76 26.17 21.03
CA GLY A 372 36.66 26.42 20.09
C GLY A 372 35.54 25.37 20.15
N VAL A 373 35.88 24.12 20.46
CA VAL A 373 34.89 23.02 20.53
C VAL A 373 33.93 23.27 21.70
N GLY A 374 32.66 23.57 21.38
CA GLY A 374 31.63 23.95 22.37
C GLY A 374 31.82 25.35 22.97
N GLY A 375 32.73 26.16 22.43
CA GLY A 375 32.98 27.54 22.83
C GLY A 375 32.16 28.56 22.03
N SER A 376 32.51 29.84 22.15
CA SER A 376 31.87 30.95 21.42
C SER A 376 32.55 31.27 20.07
N VAL A 377 33.70 30.67 19.78
CA VAL A 377 34.41 30.85 18.50
C VAL A 377 33.63 30.12 17.40
N PRO A 378 33.26 30.78 16.29
CA PRO A 378 32.61 30.12 15.15
C PRO A 378 33.44 28.96 14.60
N GLU A 379 32.79 27.98 13.97
CA GLU A 379 33.54 26.89 13.33
C GLU A 379 34.40 27.42 12.18
N GLN A 380 35.63 26.92 12.08
CA GLN A 380 36.61 27.35 11.07
C GLN A 380 36.67 26.36 9.90
N GLY A 381 35.78 25.38 9.90
CA GLY A 381 35.61 24.43 8.83
C GLY A 381 34.63 23.33 9.20
N LYS A 382 34.47 22.38 8.28
CA LYS A 382 33.64 21.18 8.46
C LYS A 382 34.36 19.98 7.89
N LEU A 383 34.37 18.88 8.65
CA LEU A 383 34.69 17.56 8.13
C LEU A 383 33.43 16.92 7.56
N LEU A 384 33.55 16.30 6.39
CA LEU A 384 32.43 15.72 5.66
C LEU A 384 32.32 14.21 5.90
N GLY A 385 31.10 13.68 5.81
CA GLY A 385 30.84 12.25 5.94
C GLY A 385 31.72 11.40 5.02
N GLY A 386 32.34 10.37 5.58
CA GLY A 386 33.31 9.48 4.96
C GLY A 386 34.77 9.90 5.12
N ALA A 387 35.07 11.08 5.67
CA ALA A 387 36.44 11.55 5.80
C ALA A 387 37.26 10.72 6.82
N PRO A 388 38.42 10.17 6.42
CA PRO A 388 39.33 9.51 7.34
C PRO A 388 40.14 10.56 8.10
N VAL A 389 40.15 10.48 9.42
CA VAL A 389 40.96 11.34 10.30
C VAL A 389 41.67 10.49 11.33
N HIS A 390 42.88 10.90 11.68
CA HIS A 390 43.67 10.27 12.73
C HIS A 390 43.50 11.01 14.06
N VAL A 391 43.22 10.29 15.15
CA VAL A 391 43.05 10.89 16.48
C VAL A 391 44.43 11.09 17.13
N ALA A 392 45.03 12.27 16.95
CA ALA A 392 46.35 12.58 17.49
C ALA A 392 46.36 12.73 19.02
N ALA A 393 45.35 13.39 19.57
CA ALA A 393 45.17 13.58 21.00
C ALA A 393 43.70 13.53 21.40
N ARG A 394 43.43 13.15 22.65
CA ARG A 394 42.08 13.17 23.25
C ARG A 394 42.09 13.89 24.59
N ASN A 395 41.12 14.77 24.79
CA ASN A 395 40.83 15.41 26.07
C ASN A 395 39.32 15.36 26.33
N ALA A 396 38.90 14.43 27.21
CA ALA A 396 37.50 14.11 27.48
C ALA A 396 36.70 13.77 26.20
N ASP A 397 35.76 14.61 25.80
CA ASP A 397 34.92 14.51 24.60
C ASP A 397 35.53 15.22 23.37
N LYS A 398 36.67 15.90 23.53
CA LYS A 398 37.34 16.66 22.46
C LYS A 398 38.51 15.88 21.88
N LEU A 399 38.59 15.86 20.57
CA LEU A 399 39.61 15.14 19.80
C LEU A 399 40.41 16.12 18.94
N GLU A 400 41.72 15.95 18.96
CA GLU A 400 42.61 16.52 17.97
C GLU A 400 42.72 15.55 16.79
N LEU A 401 42.23 15.99 15.64
CA LEU A 401 42.04 15.21 14.43
C LEU A 401 43.03 15.69 13.36
N VAL A 402 43.84 14.76 12.86
CA VAL A 402 44.76 15.02 11.74
C VAL A 402 44.11 14.51 10.47
N LEU A 403 43.84 15.42 9.55
CA LEU A 403 43.33 15.12 8.22
C LEU A 403 44.45 15.23 7.19
N LYS A 404 44.60 14.19 6.35
CA LYS A 404 45.50 14.19 5.20
C LYS A 404 44.69 14.11 3.91
N GLY A 405 45.14 14.82 2.88
CA GLY A 405 44.46 14.83 1.59
C GLY A 405 45.19 15.68 0.55
N TRP A 406 44.42 16.23 -0.38
CA TRP A 406 44.91 17.05 -1.50
C TRP A 406 44.09 18.33 -1.62
N GLN A 407 44.72 19.43 -2.00
CA GLN A 407 44.05 20.67 -2.39
C GLN A 407 44.42 21.04 -3.82
N MET A 408 43.49 21.65 -4.53
CA MET A 408 43.86 22.37 -5.75
C MET A 408 44.57 23.66 -5.35
N ALA A 409 45.67 24.02 -6.03
CA ALA A 409 46.43 25.22 -5.72
C ALA A 409 45.56 26.49 -5.74
N GLU A 410 44.57 26.54 -6.65
CA GLU A 410 43.64 27.65 -6.83
C GLU A 410 42.40 27.60 -5.92
N ALA A 411 42.12 26.47 -5.25
CA ALA A 411 40.97 26.30 -4.37
C ALA A 411 41.40 25.75 -2.99
N PRO A 412 42.05 26.60 -2.16
CA PRO A 412 42.64 26.17 -0.88
C PRO A 412 41.62 25.88 0.22
N SER A 413 40.34 26.14 -0.01
CA SER A 413 39.26 25.93 0.98
C SER A 413 38.71 24.51 1.01
N VAL A 414 39.04 23.64 0.03
CA VAL A 414 38.48 22.28 -0.02
C VAL A 414 39.60 21.25 -0.01
N VAL A 415 39.52 20.32 0.94
CA VAL A 415 40.42 19.15 1.01
C VAL A 415 39.75 17.96 0.33
N TYR A 416 40.44 17.34 -0.61
CA TYR A 416 40.01 16.17 -1.37
C TYR A 416 40.79 14.93 -0.95
N GLN A 417 40.20 13.75 -1.17
CA GLN A 417 40.82 12.47 -0.82
C GLN A 417 42.00 12.11 -1.73
N SER A 418 41.88 12.39 -3.02
CA SER A 418 42.88 12.07 -4.04
C SER A 418 42.92 13.14 -5.12
N LYS A 419 44.08 13.27 -5.78
CA LYS A 419 44.28 14.13 -6.95
C LYS A 419 43.29 13.74 -8.07
N GLY A 420 42.70 14.73 -8.73
CA GLY A 420 41.79 14.52 -9.88
C GLY A 420 40.39 13.98 -9.54
N HIS A 421 40.11 13.62 -8.27
CA HIS A 421 38.81 13.05 -7.87
C HIS A 421 38.08 13.98 -6.90
N ARG A 422 36.81 14.28 -7.20
CA ARG A 422 35.94 15.19 -6.44
C ARG A 422 35.32 14.51 -5.21
N VAL A 423 36.15 13.81 -4.43
CA VAL A 423 35.81 13.19 -3.14
C VAL A 423 36.25 14.15 -2.03
N MET A 424 35.37 15.10 -1.67
CA MET A 424 35.71 16.12 -0.66
C MET A 424 35.70 15.54 0.76
N LEU A 425 36.76 15.79 1.52
CA LEU A 425 36.92 15.38 2.92
C LEU A 425 36.60 16.52 3.89
N ALA A 426 36.94 17.76 3.53
CA ALA A 426 36.70 18.92 4.37
C ALA A 426 36.47 20.20 3.56
N VAL A 427 35.73 21.14 4.15
CA VAL A 427 35.64 22.53 3.70
C VAL A 427 36.14 23.41 4.83
N LEU A 428 37.13 24.25 4.54
CA LEU A 428 37.84 25.10 5.47
C LEU A 428 37.52 26.57 5.18
N ASP A 429 37.41 27.37 6.24
CA ASP A 429 37.42 28.81 6.10
C ASP A 429 38.83 29.33 5.75
N GLN A 430 38.98 30.65 5.65
CA GLN A 430 40.25 31.27 5.31
C GLN A 430 41.34 31.05 6.39
N ALA A 431 40.97 31.05 7.67
CA ALA A 431 41.91 30.87 8.77
C ALA A 431 42.45 29.43 8.79
N ALA A 432 41.56 28.44 8.73
CA ALA A 432 41.92 27.04 8.68
C ALA A 432 42.66 26.67 7.39
N ALA A 433 42.28 27.23 6.23
CA ALA A 433 42.99 27.02 4.97
C ALA A 433 44.44 27.53 5.01
N THR A 434 44.72 28.58 5.78
CA THR A 434 46.07 29.13 5.98
C THR A 434 46.92 28.26 6.91
N ALA A 435 46.30 27.59 7.88
CA ALA A 435 46.97 26.69 8.82
C ALA A 435 47.33 25.31 8.20
N VAL A 436 46.89 25.03 6.97
CA VAL A 436 47.17 23.78 6.26
C VAL A 436 48.67 23.68 5.93
N LYS A 437 49.30 22.58 6.34
CA LYS A 437 50.66 22.23 5.91
C LYS A 437 50.62 21.72 4.48
N ARG A 438 51.36 22.38 3.59
CA ARG A 438 51.40 22.07 2.15
C ARG A 438 52.71 21.38 1.78
N GLY A 439 52.61 20.29 1.03
CA GLY A 439 53.75 19.62 0.42
C GLY A 439 54.09 20.17 -0.96
N LYS A 440 54.84 19.40 -1.76
CA LYS A 440 55.26 19.79 -3.11
C LYS A 440 54.07 19.69 -4.08
N PRO A 441 53.76 20.74 -4.86
CA PRO A 441 52.72 20.67 -5.89
C PRO A 441 53.03 19.63 -6.96
N GLU A 442 51.99 18.97 -7.45
CA GLU A 442 51.99 18.02 -8.55
C GLU A 442 50.98 18.45 -9.62
N THR A 443 51.41 18.49 -10.86
CA THR A 443 50.52 18.77 -11.99
C THR A 443 49.84 17.48 -12.44
N ASP A 444 48.52 17.52 -12.55
CA ASP A 444 47.72 16.47 -13.16
C ASP A 444 47.88 16.51 -14.69
N ALA A 445 48.35 15.41 -15.27
CA ALA A 445 48.68 15.36 -16.69
C ALA A 445 47.46 15.43 -17.63
N ASP A 446 46.29 15.01 -17.14
CA ASP A 446 45.06 14.92 -17.93
C ASP A 446 44.29 16.24 -17.92
N THR A 447 44.38 17.02 -16.83
CA THR A 447 43.61 18.26 -16.62
C THR A 447 44.47 19.53 -16.59
N GLY A 448 45.80 19.40 -16.46
CA GLY A 448 46.72 20.53 -16.26
C GLY A 448 46.61 21.19 -14.88
N GLN A 449 45.76 20.68 -13.99
CA GLN A 449 45.52 21.27 -12.67
C GLN A 449 46.68 20.99 -11.71
N SER A 450 47.05 21.99 -10.91
CA SER A 450 48.06 21.83 -9.85
C SER A 450 47.42 21.40 -8.54
N TRP A 451 47.84 20.24 -8.04
CA TRP A 451 47.36 19.62 -6.82
C TRP A 451 48.47 19.54 -5.79
N VAL A 452 48.16 19.88 -4.55
CA VAL A 452 49.13 19.95 -3.45
C VAL A 452 48.72 18.94 -2.38
N PRO A 453 49.60 18.02 -1.96
CA PRO A 453 49.32 17.16 -0.82
C PRO A 453 49.31 18.01 0.46
N VAL A 454 48.34 17.78 1.32
CA VAL A 454 48.09 18.60 2.50
C VAL A 454 47.87 17.77 3.77
N GLU A 455 48.24 18.38 4.89
CA GLU A 455 47.93 17.92 6.24
C GLU A 455 47.40 19.09 7.06
N VAL A 456 46.31 18.89 7.80
CA VAL A 456 45.77 19.88 8.72
C VAL A 456 45.36 19.22 10.03
N THR A 457 45.68 19.88 11.14
CA THR A 457 45.29 19.46 12.49
C THR A 457 44.15 20.33 12.97
N LEU A 458 43.06 19.71 13.40
CA LEU A 458 41.81 20.36 13.73
C LEU A 458 41.19 19.71 14.97
N TRP A 459 40.50 20.50 15.79
CA TRP A 459 39.77 20.04 16.96
C TRP A 459 38.28 19.87 16.66
N SER A 460 37.67 18.82 17.21
CA SER A 460 36.23 18.56 17.17
C SER A 460 35.79 17.70 18.36
N ASP A 461 34.49 17.47 18.53
CA ASP A 461 33.97 16.51 19.52
C ASP A 461 34.22 15.04 19.10
N ALA A 462 33.88 14.09 19.95
CA ALA A 462 33.97 12.65 19.65
C ALA A 462 32.70 12.08 18.98
N ALA A 463 31.63 12.86 18.88
CA ALA A 463 30.35 12.45 18.31
C ALA A 463 30.46 12.22 16.79
N ASN A 464 29.53 11.43 16.24
CA ASN A 464 29.39 11.20 14.80
C ASN A 464 30.67 10.69 14.11
N LEU A 465 31.45 9.87 14.83
CA LEU A 465 32.63 9.17 14.32
C LEU A 465 32.41 7.66 14.37
N ASN A 466 33.13 6.92 13.53
CA ASN A 466 33.17 5.46 13.57
C ASN A 466 34.62 4.98 13.46
N ALA A 467 35.04 4.07 14.34
CA ALA A 467 36.37 3.46 14.32
C ALA A 467 36.47 2.25 13.36
N ASP A 468 35.35 1.82 12.78
CA ASP A 468 35.26 0.73 11.81
C ASP A 468 34.76 1.23 10.45
N ARG A 469 35.69 1.34 9.50
CA ARG A 469 35.37 1.70 8.12
C ARG A 469 34.44 0.69 7.45
N LYS A 470 34.57 -0.60 7.77
CA LYS A 470 33.75 -1.65 7.17
C LYS A 470 32.29 -1.45 7.57
N ALA A 471 32.02 -1.17 8.84
CA ALA A 471 30.66 -0.86 9.31
C ALA A 471 30.05 0.34 8.58
N LEU A 472 30.84 1.38 8.30
CA LEU A 472 30.39 2.53 7.52
C LEU A 472 30.01 2.15 6.08
N TRP A 473 30.83 1.32 5.42
CA TRP A 473 30.57 0.84 4.05
C TRP A 473 29.42 -0.16 3.97
N ASP A 474 29.30 -1.06 4.94
CA ASP A 474 28.17 -1.99 5.03
C ASP A 474 26.85 -1.21 5.18
N TYR A 475 26.82 -0.18 6.04
CA TYR A 475 25.67 0.70 6.18
C TYR A 475 25.33 1.43 4.88
N SER A 476 26.32 2.08 4.25
CA SER A 476 26.12 2.81 2.99
C SER A 476 25.63 1.88 1.88
N GLN A 477 26.17 0.67 1.79
CA GLN A 477 25.75 -0.34 0.82
C GLN A 477 24.30 -0.77 1.07
N ALA A 478 23.96 -1.15 2.31
CA ALA A 478 22.62 -1.59 2.67
C ALA A 478 21.59 -0.48 2.43
N THR A 479 21.92 0.75 2.79
CA THR A 479 21.04 1.91 2.59
C THR A 479 20.84 2.20 1.10
N TYR A 480 21.91 2.18 0.30
CA TYR A 480 21.84 2.34 -1.15
C TYR A 480 20.98 1.24 -1.80
N GLN A 481 21.22 -0.02 -1.42
CA GLN A 481 20.46 -1.16 -1.94
C GLN A 481 18.98 -1.02 -1.59
N LYS A 482 18.64 -0.86 -0.32
CA LYS A 482 17.25 -0.77 0.15
C LYS A 482 16.47 0.38 -0.48
N ALA A 483 17.11 1.53 -0.67
CA ALA A 483 16.44 2.70 -1.21
C ALA A 483 16.26 2.64 -2.73
N CYS A 484 17.22 2.08 -3.47
CA CYS A 484 17.22 2.16 -4.93
C CYS A 484 16.71 0.87 -5.60
N SER A 485 16.80 -0.30 -4.96
CA SER A 485 16.36 -1.57 -5.55
C SER A 485 14.85 -1.73 -5.65
N ALA A 486 14.08 -0.83 -5.00
CA ALA A 486 12.62 -0.85 -5.05
C ALA A 486 12.06 -0.46 -6.42
N CYS A 487 12.84 0.24 -7.25
CA CYS A 487 12.36 0.79 -8.52
C CYS A 487 13.08 0.22 -9.76
N HIS A 488 14.37 -0.16 -9.64
CA HIS A 488 15.14 -0.68 -10.75
C HIS A 488 16.29 -1.59 -10.27
N VAL A 489 16.88 -2.34 -11.19
CA VAL A 489 18.14 -3.05 -10.95
C VAL A 489 19.25 -2.03 -10.74
N LEU A 490 20.02 -2.18 -9.67
CA LEU A 490 21.08 -1.23 -9.33
C LEU A 490 22.18 -1.24 -10.41
N PRO A 491 22.63 -0.07 -10.89
CA PRO A 491 23.79 0.00 -11.75
C PRO A 491 25.02 -0.54 -11.02
N ASP A 492 25.91 -1.19 -11.77
CA ASP A 492 27.21 -1.60 -11.23
C ASP A 492 27.97 -0.36 -10.74
N LYS A 493 28.52 -0.43 -9.52
CA LYS A 493 29.29 0.64 -8.88
C LYS A 493 30.50 1.04 -9.73
N GLN A 494 31.10 0.06 -10.41
CA GLN A 494 32.28 0.23 -11.28
C GLN A 494 31.93 0.72 -12.69
N HIS A 495 30.63 0.91 -13.00
CA HIS A 495 30.23 1.48 -14.27
C HIS A 495 30.61 2.97 -14.40
N PHE A 496 30.54 3.71 -13.29
CA PHE A 496 30.81 5.14 -13.25
C PHE A 496 32.14 5.46 -12.56
N THR A 497 32.77 6.56 -12.96
CA THR A 497 33.89 7.18 -12.24
C THR A 497 33.43 7.87 -10.95
N ALA A 498 34.35 8.14 -10.02
CA ALA A 498 34.05 8.85 -8.78
C ALA A 498 33.46 10.24 -9.05
N ASN A 499 33.90 10.89 -10.13
CA ASN A 499 33.39 12.19 -10.55
C ASN A 499 31.99 12.10 -11.18
N GLN A 500 31.70 11.02 -11.93
CA GLN A 500 30.37 10.79 -12.52
C GLN A 500 29.31 10.48 -11.46
N TRP A 501 29.66 9.75 -10.40
CA TRP A 501 28.76 9.42 -9.29
C TRP A 501 28.11 10.64 -8.63
N VAL A 502 28.78 11.79 -8.63
CA VAL A 502 28.23 13.05 -8.10
C VAL A 502 26.96 13.46 -8.84
N GLY A 503 26.97 13.42 -10.18
CA GLY A 503 25.82 13.75 -11.00
C GLY A 503 24.75 12.67 -10.96
N THR A 504 25.17 11.41 -11.08
CA THR A 504 24.28 10.24 -11.09
C THR A 504 23.45 10.15 -9.82
N LEU A 505 24.07 10.20 -8.65
CA LEU A 505 23.34 10.13 -7.38
C LEU A 505 22.51 11.40 -7.13
N LYS A 506 23.00 12.58 -7.54
CA LYS A 506 22.24 13.83 -7.40
C LYS A 506 20.93 13.82 -8.19
N ALA A 507 20.93 13.26 -9.40
CA ALA A 507 19.71 13.11 -10.19
C ALA A 507 18.68 12.20 -9.51
N MET A 508 19.14 11.26 -8.68
CA MET A 508 18.31 10.33 -7.91
C MET A 508 17.82 10.93 -6.58
N LYS A 509 18.54 11.91 -5.99
CA LYS A 509 18.25 12.45 -4.64
C LYS A 509 16.79 12.81 -4.42
N ARG A 510 16.12 13.43 -5.41
CA ARG A 510 14.71 13.85 -5.32
C ARG A 510 13.70 12.71 -5.22
N PHE A 511 14.12 11.48 -5.52
CA PHE A 511 13.30 10.27 -5.44
C PHE A 511 13.62 9.46 -4.17
N THR A 512 14.42 10.00 -3.26
CA THR A 512 14.84 9.33 -2.02
C THR A 512 14.43 10.16 -0.81
N SER A 513 14.29 9.51 0.34
CA SER A 513 14.07 10.15 1.64
C SER A 513 15.38 10.38 2.42
N PHE A 514 16.54 10.33 1.75
CA PHE A 514 17.83 10.50 2.41
C PHE A 514 17.97 11.90 3.02
N ASN A 515 18.43 11.96 4.27
CA ASN A 515 18.98 13.19 4.80
C ASN A 515 20.37 13.48 4.18
N ASP A 516 20.92 14.65 4.46
CA ASP A 516 22.18 15.08 3.84
C ASP A 516 23.37 14.19 4.21
N ASP A 517 23.43 13.68 5.44
CA ASP A 517 24.51 12.79 5.88
C ASP A 517 24.42 11.40 5.25
N GLN A 518 23.23 10.81 5.16
CA GLN A 518 23.01 9.56 4.44
C GLN A 518 23.40 9.70 2.97
N TYR A 519 22.94 10.77 2.32
CA TYR A 519 23.32 11.08 0.94
C TYR A 519 24.84 11.17 0.79
N ARG A 520 25.52 11.83 1.74
CA ARG A 520 26.97 12.01 1.72
C ARG A 520 27.72 10.69 1.91
N LEU A 521 27.30 9.86 2.85
CA LEU A 521 27.91 8.55 3.10
C LEU A 521 27.74 7.59 1.92
N ILE A 522 26.55 7.58 1.31
CA ILE A 522 26.28 6.78 0.11
C ILE A 522 27.11 7.28 -1.07
N LEU A 523 27.16 8.60 -1.29
CA LEU A 523 27.99 9.18 -2.34
C LEU A 523 29.46 8.79 -2.16
N THR A 524 29.99 8.97 -0.95
CA THR A 524 31.41 8.67 -0.67
C THR A 524 31.70 7.18 -0.80
N TYR A 525 30.76 6.31 -0.40
CA TYR A 525 30.85 4.88 -0.63
C TYR A 525 30.90 4.55 -2.13
N LEU A 526 29.96 5.07 -2.94
CA LEU A 526 29.92 4.83 -4.38
C LEU A 526 31.18 5.36 -5.08
N GLN A 527 31.67 6.53 -4.66
CA GLN A 527 32.92 7.11 -5.15
C GLN A 527 34.14 6.25 -4.79
N ASN A 528 34.19 5.65 -3.59
CA ASN A 528 35.28 4.75 -3.20
C ASN A 528 35.13 3.32 -3.76
N HIS A 529 34.06 3.02 -4.49
CA HIS A 529 33.83 1.75 -5.18
C HIS A 529 33.58 1.98 -6.68
N SER A 530 34.04 3.11 -7.20
CA SER A 530 33.90 3.51 -8.60
C SER A 530 34.89 2.77 -9.49
N LYS A 531 34.80 3.04 -10.80
CA LYS A 531 35.74 2.51 -11.79
C LYS A 531 37.20 2.87 -11.51
N ASP A 532 37.43 4.07 -11.00
CA ASP A 532 38.74 4.75 -10.91
C ASP A 532 39.29 4.85 -9.47
N LEU A 533 38.51 4.48 -8.44
CA LEU A 533 38.94 4.44 -7.05
C LEU A 533 38.66 3.10 -6.38
N ARG A 534 39.58 2.69 -5.50
CA ARG A 534 39.45 1.49 -4.67
C ARG A 534 38.80 1.80 -3.32
N PRO A 535 38.26 0.79 -2.60
CA PRO A 535 37.62 0.96 -1.29
C PRO A 535 38.52 1.57 -0.21
N ASN A 536 39.84 1.52 -0.39
CA ASN A 536 40.82 2.14 0.50
C ASN A 536 41.07 3.64 0.20
N GLY A 537 40.48 4.18 -0.87
CA GLY A 537 40.59 5.55 -1.31
C GLY A 537 41.76 5.86 -2.23
N LYS A 538 42.50 4.84 -2.67
CA LYS A 538 43.60 4.97 -3.64
C LYS A 538 43.08 4.76 -5.06
N GLU A 539 43.80 5.32 -6.03
CA GLU A 539 43.53 5.12 -7.46
C GLU A 539 43.54 3.62 -7.82
N ALA A 540 42.60 3.21 -8.67
CA ALA A 540 42.64 1.90 -9.29
C ALA A 540 43.79 1.85 -10.31
N ALA A 541 44.53 0.74 -10.37
CA ALA A 541 45.54 0.55 -11.41
C ALA A 541 44.88 0.62 -12.80
N LYS A 542 45.46 1.43 -13.70
CA LYS A 542 44.97 1.63 -15.07
C LYS A 542 44.94 0.34 -15.88
#